data_AF-A0A2W4SA56-F1
#
_entry.id   AF-A0A2W4SA56-F1
#
_cell.length_a   1.000
_cell.length_b   1.000
_cell.length_c   1.000
_cell.angle_alpha   90.00
_cell.angle_beta   90.00
_cell.angle_gamma   90.00
#
_symmetry.space_group_name_H-M   'P 1'
#
loop_
_entity.id
_entity.type
_entity.pdbx_description
1 polymer ?
#
loop_
_entity_poly.entity_id
_entity_poly.type
_entity_poly.pdbx_seq_one_letter_code
_entity_poly.pdbx_strand_id
1 'polypeptide(L)'
;MPELTETRRAFRIHGRVQGVGFRMWTYRTASELGLRGTVRNMPDGTVEVVAAGPLEALDRLRTLLHEGPPAAEVARVDETEPPAGDLPAGFEIR
;
A
#
# COMPACT_ATOMS: atom_id res chain seq x y z
N MET A 1 12.38 -19.83 -17.59
CA MET A 1 11.77 -18.49 -17.41
C MET A 1 11.70 -18.30 -15.91
N PRO A 2 12.31 -17.27 -15.30
CA PRO A 2 12.25 -17.15 -13.85
C PRO A 2 10.79 -16.95 -13.49
N GLU A 3 10.26 -17.85 -12.66
CA GLU A 3 9.00 -17.67 -11.97
C GLU A 3 9.15 -16.36 -11.19
N LEU A 4 8.60 -15.26 -11.70
CA LEU A 4 8.50 -14.02 -10.97
C LEU A 4 7.69 -14.36 -9.73
N THR A 5 8.40 -14.63 -8.63
CA THR A 5 7.80 -14.96 -7.34
C THR A 5 7.15 -13.69 -6.86
N GLU A 6 5.91 -13.48 -7.30
CA GLU A 6 5.15 -12.31 -6.98
C GLU A 6 4.87 -12.37 -5.47
N THR A 7 5.55 -11.51 -4.74
CA THR A 7 5.37 -11.43 -3.29
C THR A 7 4.18 -10.54 -3.04
N ARG A 8 3.39 -10.88 -2.03
CA ARG A 8 2.26 -10.07 -1.59
C ARG A 8 2.51 -9.62 -0.16
N ARG A 9 2.30 -8.32 0.09
CA ARG A 9 2.41 -7.72 1.41
C ARG A 9 1.20 -6.85 1.70
N ALA A 10 0.83 -6.77 2.97
CA ALA A 10 -0.12 -5.78 3.45
C ALA A 10 0.57 -4.87 4.46
N PHE A 11 0.23 -3.59 4.38
CA PHE A 11 0.73 -2.55 5.26
C PHE A 11 -0.45 -1.85 5.90
N ARG A 12 -0.35 -1.62 7.21
CA ARG A 12 -1.30 -0.85 7.98
C ARG A 12 -0.65 0.43 8.45
N ILE A 13 -1.21 1.56 8.00
CA ILE A 13 -0.65 2.88 8.23
C ILE A 13 -1.49 3.55 9.31
N HIS A 14 -0.81 3.93 10.39
CA HIS A 14 -1.35 4.61 11.56
C HIS A 14 -0.95 6.08 11.54
N GLY A 15 -1.82 6.95 12.07
CA GLY A 15 -1.58 8.38 12.19
C GLY A 15 -2.69 9.21 11.52
N ARG A 16 -2.36 10.42 11.10
CA ARG A 16 -3.28 11.34 10.41
C ARG A 16 -3.26 11.06 8.91
N VAL A 17 -3.90 9.96 8.51
CA VAL A 17 -3.85 9.43 7.13
C VAL A 17 -5.18 9.43 6.39
N GLN A 18 -6.28 9.78 7.06
CA GLN A 18 -7.60 9.95 6.44
C GLN A 18 -7.90 11.43 6.17
N GLY A 19 -8.59 11.72 5.06
CA GLY A 19 -8.92 13.09 4.65
C GLY A 19 -7.75 13.90 4.07
N VAL A 20 -6.56 13.31 3.95
CA VAL A 20 -5.31 13.96 3.51
C VAL A 20 -4.85 13.52 2.11
N GLY A 21 -5.72 12.82 1.37
CA GLY A 21 -5.39 12.31 0.03
C GLY A 21 -4.47 11.08 -0.01
N PHE A 22 -4.24 10.41 1.13
CA PHE A 22 -3.35 9.26 1.25
C PHE A 22 -3.65 8.16 0.22
N ARG A 23 -4.92 7.80 0.04
CA ARG A 23 -5.35 6.77 -0.93
C ARG A 23 -4.93 7.09 -2.37
N MET A 24 -5.15 8.33 -2.82
CA MET A 24 -4.77 8.77 -4.16
C MET A 24 -3.25 8.77 -4.33
N TRP A 25 -2.53 9.22 -3.30
CA TRP A 25 -1.08 9.22 -3.29
C TRP A 25 -0.53 7.79 -3.37
N THR A 26 -1.02 6.87 -2.54
CA THR A 26 -0.62 5.46 -2.58
C THR A 26 -0.92 4.81 -3.92
N TYR A 27 -2.10 5.06 -4.49
CA TYR A 27 -2.46 4.54 -5.81
C TYR A 27 -1.45 4.95 -6.89
N ARG A 28 -1.05 6.23 -6.91
CA ARG A 28 -0.06 6.73 -7.88
C ARG A 28 1.30 6.09 -7.64
N THR A 29 1.79 6.12 -6.41
CA THR A 29 3.08 5.54 -6.03
C THR A 29 3.15 4.05 -6.38
N ALA A 30 2.13 3.28 -6.03
CA ALA A 30 2.10 1.84 -6.33
C ALA A 30 2.02 1.57 -7.84
N SER A 31 1.24 2.37 -8.57
CA SER A 31 1.15 2.26 -10.03
C SER A 31 2.48 2.59 -10.72
N GLU A 32 3.20 3.62 -10.26
CA GLU A 32 4.52 4.01 -10.77
C GLU A 32 5.59 2.93 -10.49
N LEU A 33 5.45 2.20 -9.38
CA LEU A 33 6.30 1.06 -9.04
C LEU A 33 5.91 -0.24 -9.77
N GLY A 34 4.85 -0.23 -10.59
CA GLY A 34 4.35 -1.42 -11.28
C GLY A 34 3.75 -2.47 -10.34
N LEU A 35 3.27 -2.04 -9.17
CA LEU A 35 2.62 -2.90 -8.18
C LEU A 35 1.12 -2.98 -8.45
N ARG A 36 0.53 -4.13 -8.12
CA ARG A 36 -0.93 -4.34 -8.15
C ARG A 36 -1.48 -4.52 -6.74
N GLY A 37 -2.74 -4.17 -6.53
CA GLY A 37 -3.40 -4.36 -5.24
C GLY A 37 -4.41 -3.29 -4.90
N THR A 38 -4.60 -3.01 -3.62
CA THR A 38 -5.67 -2.14 -3.15
C THR A 38 -5.22 -1.23 -2.02
N VAL A 39 -5.83 -0.05 -1.93
CA VAL A 39 -5.73 0.83 -0.77
C VAL A 39 -7.12 1.20 -0.28
N ARG A 40 -7.38 1.07 1.02
CA ARG A 40 -8.67 1.42 1.63
C ARG A 40 -8.52 2.10 2.98
N ASN A 41 -9.48 2.94 3.32
CA ASN A 41 -9.60 3.49 4.67
C ASN A 41 -10.26 2.45 5.58
N MET A 42 -9.69 2.24 6.75
CA MET A 42 -10.24 1.37 7.78
C MET A 42 -11.13 2.18 8.74
N PRO A 43 -12.18 1.56 9.32
CA PRO A 43 -13.10 2.24 10.24
C PRO A 43 -12.44 2.68 11.56
N ASP A 44 -11.27 2.13 11.89
CA ASP A 44 -10.46 2.51 13.06
C ASP A 44 -9.59 3.76 12.83
N GLY A 45 -9.71 4.41 11.67
CA GLY A 45 -8.92 5.59 11.32
C GLY A 45 -7.60 5.28 10.59
N THR A 46 -7.21 3.99 10.48
CA THR A 46 -6.01 3.59 9.75
C THR A 46 -6.25 3.49 8.24
N VAL A 47 -5.18 3.34 7.46
CA VAL A 47 -5.25 2.99 6.04
C VAL A 47 -4.61 1.62 5.85
N GLU A 48 -5.29 0.75 5.13
CA GLU A 48 -4.76 -0.56 4.75
C GLU A 48 -4.33 -0.51 3.27
N VAL A 49 -3.12 -0.95 3.01
CA VAL A 49 -2.52 -1.02 1.68
C VAL A 49 -2.10 -2.45 1.44
N VAL A 50 -2.68 -3.10 0.45
CA VAL A 50 -2.28 -4.43 0.01
C VAL A 50 -1.63 -4.30 -1.35
N ALA A 51 -0.41 -4.79 -1.50
CA ALA A 51 0.34 -4.72 -2.73
C ALA A 51 0.97 -6.08 -3.06
N ALA A 52 1.03 -6.40 -4.34
CA ALA A 52 1.74 -7.54 -4.87
C ALA A 52 2.63 -7.13 -6.05
N GLY A 53 3.80 -7.76 -6.12
CA GLY A 53 4.80 -7.50 -7.14
C GLY A 53 6.19 -7.97 -6.73
N PRO A 54 7.24 -7.45 -7.39
CA PRO A 54 8.62 -7.72 -7.02
C PRO A 54 8.94 -7.23 -5.59
N LEU A 55 9.74 -7.99 -4.86
CA LEU A 55 10.14 -7.68 -3.49
C LEU A 55 10.73 -6.26 -3.36
N GLU A 56 11.60 -5.87 -4.28
CA GLU A 56 12.24 -4.55 -4.32
C GLU A 56 11.22 -3.40 -4.44
N ALA A 57 10.18 -3.61 -5.24
CA ALA A 57 9.11 -2.62 -5.41
C ALA A 57 8.25 -2.52 -4.14
N LEU A 58 8.00 -3.63 -3.45
CA LEU A 58 7.28 -3.64 -2.17
C LEU A 58 8.07 -2.95 -1.06
N ASP A 59 9.38 -3.18 -0.98
CA ASP A 59 10.25 -2.52 0.01
C ASP A 59 10.33 -1.01 -0.26
N ARG A 60 10.35 -0.62 -1.53
CA ARG A 60 10.28 0.79 -1.92
C ARG A 60 8.93 1.41 -1.57
N LEU A 61 7.83 0.72 -1.85
CA LEU A 61 6.49 1.16 -1.43
C LEU A 61 6.42 1.34 0.08
N ARG A 62 6.93 0.37 0.86
CA ARG A 62 6.98 0.45 2.33
C ARG A 62 7.69 1.71 2.80
N THR A 63 8.86 2.01 2.25
CA THR A 63 9.64 3.21 2.58
C THR A 63 8.83 4.47 2.29
N LEU A 64 8.20 4.54 1.12
CA LEU A 64 7.38 5.67 0.72
C LEU A 64 6.13 5.81 1.62
N LEU A 65 5.49 4.71 2.04
CA LEU A 65 4.35 4.75 2.95
C LEU A 65 4.68 5.37 4.32
N HIS A 66 5.94 5.36 4.75
CA HIS A 66 6.38 6.09 5.95
C HIS A 66 6.46 7.60 5.72
N GLU A 67 6.71 8.06 4.50
CA GLU A 67 6.72 9.48 4.14
C GLU A 67 5.30 10.01 3.92
N GLY A 68 4.49 9.27 3.14
CA GLY A 68 3.13 9.66 2.80
C GLY A 68 3.05 10.97 1.98
N PRO A 69 1.83 11.47 1.70
CA PRO A 69 1.63 12.78 1.08
C PRO A 69 1.97 13.92 2.06
N PRO A 70 2.26 15.15 1.58
CA PRO A 70 2.66 16.28 2.42
C PRO A 70 1.68 16.66 3.54
N ALA A 71 0.40 16.32 3.38
CA ALA A 71 -0.65 16.60 4.36
C ALA A 71 -0.90 15.45 5.35
N ALA A 72 -0.24 14.30 5.17
CA ALA A 72 -0.35 13.16 6.08
C ALA A 72 0.72 13.22 7.16
N GLU A 73 0.37 12.75 8.35
CA GLU A 73 1.34 12.48 9.41
C GLU A 73 1.29 10.99 9.72
N VAL A 74 2.29 10.26 9.22
CA VAL A 74 2.41 8.82 9.45
C VAL A 74 3.11 8.60 10.79
N ALA A 75 2.39 8.01 11.74
CA ALA A 75 2.94 7.67 13.06
C ALA A 75 3.64 6.31 13.03
N ARG A 76 3.06 5.33 12.33
CA ARG A 76 3.60 3.97 12.22
C ARG A 76 3.11 3.30 10.94
N VAL A 77 3.95 2.45 10.36
CA VAL A 77 3.56 1.50 9.32
C VAL A 77 3.88 0.10 9.83
N ASP A 78 2.85 -0.72 9.96
CA ASP A 78 3.00 -2.13 10.30
C ASP A 78 2.86 -2.99 9.07
N GLU A 79 3.68 -4.03 8.98
CA GLU A 79 3.48 -5.09 8.00
C GLU A 79 2.56 -6.14 8.61
N THR A 80 1.47 -6.44 7.92
CA THR A 80 0.48 -7.43 8.35
C THR A 80 0.37 -8.53 7.32
N GLU A 81 -0.23 -9.66 7.72
CA GLU A 81 -0.53 -10.72 6.79
C GLU A 81 -1.52 -10.21 5.72
N PRO A 82 -1.25 -10.41 4.42
CA PRO A 82 -2.16 -9.99 3.39
C PRO A 82 -3.47 -10.78 3.45
N PRO A 83 -4.63 -10.12 3.30
CA PRO A 83 -5.92 -10.80 3.41
C PRO A 83 -6.06 -11.88 2.33
N ALA A 84 -6.71 -13.01 2.62
CA ALA A 84 -7.01 -13.99 1.58
C ALA A 84 -7.90 -13.37 0.47
N GLY A 85 -7.66 -13.75 -0.78
CA GLY A 85 -8.46 -13.32 -1.94
C GLY A 85 -7.65 -12.73 -3.09
N ASP A 86 -8.31 -12.55 -4.23
CA ASP A 86 -7.71 -12.01 -5.44
C ASP A 86 -7.42 -10.52 -5.32
N LEU A 87 -6.23 -10.13 -5.81
CA LEU A 87 -5.90 -8.74 -6.05
C LEU A 87 -6.29 -8.36 -7.48
N PRO A 88 -6.73 -7.10 -7.69
CA PRO A 88 -6.98 -6.62 -9.04
C PRO A 88 -5.74 -6.71 -9.91
N ALA A 89 -5.94 -6.67 -11.23
CA ALA A 89 -4.85 -6.67 -12.20
C ALA A 89 -3.97 -5.40 -12.11
N GLY A 90 -4.53 -4.31 -11.60
CA GLY A 90 -3.82 -3.06 -11.32
C GLY A 90 -3.86 -2.69 -9.84
N PHE A 91 -3.65 -1.42 -9.54
CA PHE A 91 -3.85 -0.88 -8.20
C PHE A 91 -5.20 -0.17 -8.12
N GLU A 92 -6.01 -0.41 -7.10
CA GLU A 92 -7.34 0.20 -6.96
C GLU A 92 -7.53 0.91 -5.62
N ILE A 93 -8.35 1.96 -5.60
CA ILE A 93 -8.76 2.65 -4.38
C ILE A 93 -10.12 2.12 -3.94
N ARG A 94 -10.25 1.70 -2.68
CA ARG A 94 -11.51 1.31 -2.05
C ARG A 94 -11.89 2.17 -0.83
#